data_AF-A0A2G1MDN6-F1
#
_entry.id   AF-A0A2G1MDN6-F1
#
_cell.length_a   1.000
_cell.length_b   1.000
_cell.length_c   1.000
_cell.angle_alpha   90.00
_cell.angle_beta   90.00
_cell.angle_gamma   90.00
#
_symmetry.space_group_name_H-M   'P 1'
#
loop_
_entity.id
_entity.type
_entity.pdbx_description
1 polymer ?
#
loop_
_entity_poly.entity_id
_entity_poly.type
_entity_poly.pdbx_seq_one_letter_code
_entity_poly.pdbx_strand_id
1 'polypeptide(L)'
;MTTEIGKELRKLRIDEDERLLDMSQRLERSSAFISAVERGTKSPPSGFEEIVIKAYRLAGEAADVMRRAADRSRKAFTIEADSPLARDTAGLMARRMDSLSDDELKSIFQILNKKDAK
;
A
#
# COMPACT_ATOMS: atom_id res chain seq x y z
N MET A 1 -9.27 -14.81 -1.37
CA MET A 1 -9.20 -14.31 0.02
C MET A 1 -9.12 -12.81 -0.03
N THR A 2 -9.95 -12.09 0.73
CA THR A 2 -9.96 -10.63 0.71
C THR A 2 -8.65 -10.07 1.29
N THR A 3 -7.94 -9.26 0.51
CA THR A 3 -6.70 -8.57 0.92
C THR A 3 -7.00 -7.49 1.96
N GLU A 4 -5.99 -7.05 2.72
CA GLU A 4 -6.19 -6.00 3.72
C GLU A 4 -6.74 -4.71 3.07
N ILE A 5 -6.16 -4.27 1.95
CA ILE A 5 -6.68 -3.07 1.25
C ILE A 5 -8.12 -3.25 0.77
N GLY A 6 -8.49 -4.47 0.35
CA GLY A 6 -9.86 -4.77 -0.07
C GLY A 6 -10.86 -4.66 1.09
N LYS A 7 -10.45 -5.01 2.32
CA LYS A 7 -11.25 -4.81 3.53
C LYS A 7 -11.40 -3.33 3.85
N GLU A 8 -10.32 -2.57 3.82
CA GLU A 8 -10.33 -1.15 4.16
C GLU A 8 -11.14 -0.33 3.14
N LEU A 9 -11.02 -0.62 1.84
CA LEU A 9 -11.88 0.00 0.81
C LEU A 9 -13.37 -0.29 1.05
N ARG A 10 -13.71 -1.54 1.38
CA ARG A 10 -15.10 -1.92 1.61
C ARG A 10 -15.67 -1.23 2.85
N LYS A 11 -14.90 -1.14 3.94
CA LYS A 11 -15.30 -0.39 5.14
C LYS A 11 -15.56 1.07 4.79
N LEU A 12 -14.58 1.73 4.17
CA LEU A 12 -14.67 3.12 3.76
C LEU A 12 -15.91 3.38 2.89
N ARG A 13 -16.21 2.49 1.95
CA ARG A 13 -17.39 2.58 1.11
C ARG A 13 -18.70 2.50 1.90
N ILE A 14 -18.75 1.61 2.90
CA ILE A 14 -19.93 1.44 3.77
C ILE A 14 -20.08 2.66 4.70
N ASP A 15 -18.98 3.16 5.25
CA ASP A 15 -18.96 4.30 6.16
C ASP A 15 -19.45 5.59 5.48
N GLU A 16 -19.18 5.73 4.17
CA GLU A 16 -19.62 6.85 3.33
C GLU A 16 -21.00 6.63 2.67
N ASP A 17 -21.67 5.51 2.97
CA ASP A 17 -22.94 5.07 2.35
C ASP A 17 -22.90 5.05 0.80
N GLU A 18 -21.74 4.68 0.25
CA GLU A 18 -21.51 4.71 -1.20
C GLU A 18 -21.83 3.36 -1.87
N ARG A 19 -22.45 3.43 -3.05
CA ARG A 19 -22.48 2.28 -3.95
C ARG A 19 -21.11 2.12 -4.59
N LEU A 20 -20.87 0.93 -5.12
CA LEU A 20 -19.61 0.64 -5.80
C LEU A 20 -19.38 1.53 -7.03
N LEU A 21 -20.45 2.04 -7.65
CA LEU A 21 -20.38 3.03 -8.73
C LEU A 21 -19.92 4.40 -8.23
N ASP A 22 -20.39 4.84 -7.07
CA ASP A 22 -20.08 6.17 -6.53
C ASP A 22 -18.60 6.26 -6.14
N MET A 23 -18.10 5.23 -5.42
CA MET A 23 -16.68 5.10 -5.11
C MET A 23 -15.82 5.01 -6.37
N SER A 24 -16.26 4.29 -7.40
CA SER A 24 -15.48 4.15 -8.63
C SER A 24 -15.35 5.47 -9.38
N GLN A 25 -16.43 6.26 -9.43
CA GLN A 25 -16.40 7.62 -9.97
C GLN A 25 -15.48 8.53 -9.14
N ARG A 26 -15.62 8.53 -7.81
CA ARG A 26 -14.80 9.35 -6.90
C ARG A 26 -13.30 9.05 -7.01
N LEU A 27 -12.94 7.78 -7.23
CA LEU A 27 -11.55 7.34 -7.40
C LEU A 27 -11.05 7.35 -8.85
N GLU A 28 -11.89 7.78 -9.81
CA GLU A 28 -11.60 7.77 -11.24
C GLU A 28 -11.12 6.39 -11.73
N ARG A 29 -11.83 5.33 -11.32
CA ARG A 29 -11.57 3.93 -11.70
C ARG A 29 -12.86 3.26 -12.14
N SER A 30 -12.74 2.13 -12.82
CA SER A 30 -13.93 1.35 -13.17
C SER A 30 -14.50 0.62 -11.95
N SER A 31 -15.81 0.46 -11.90
CA SER A 31 -16.49 -0.39 -10.92
C SER A 31 -15.89 -1.81 -10.91
N ALA A 32 -15.58 -2.38 -12.08
CA ALA A 32 -14.93 -3.68 -12.17
C ALA A 32 -13.55 -3.71 -11.45
N PHE A 33 -12.77 -2.64 -11.57
CA PHE A 33 -11.48 -2.51 -10.88
C PHE A 33 -11.66 -2.45 -9.35
N ILE A 34 -12.50 -1.55 -8.84
CA ILE A 34 -12.76 -1.42 -7.40
C ILE A 34 -13.25 -2.74 -6.82
N SER A 35 -14.19 -3.39 -7.51
CA SER A 35 -14.74 -4.69 -7.13
C SER A 35 -13.67 -5.79 -7.08
N ALA A 36 -12.74 -5.80 -8.04
CA ALA A 36 -11.64 -6.76 -8.06
C ALA A 36 -10.63 -6.55 -6.92
N VAL A 37 -10.35 -5.29 -6.55
CA VAL A 37 -9.50 -4.96 -5.40
C VAL A 37 -10.20 -5.34 -4.09
N GLU A 38 -11.48 -4.99 -3.92
CA GLU A 38 -12.28 -5.38 -2.75
C GLU A 38 -12.39 -6.90 -2.54
N ARG A 39 -12.36 -7.70 -3.61
CA ARG A 39 -12.35 -9.17 -3.51
C ARG A 39 -10.96 -9.78 -3.37
N GLY A 40 -9.91 -8.97 -3.49
CA GLY A 40 -8.51 -9.42 -3.50
C GLY A 40 -8.13 -10.18 -4.78
N THR A 41 -8.91 -10.08 -5.86
CA THR A 41 -8.58 -10.73 -7.15
C THR A 41 -7.62 -9.89 -8.00
N LYS A 42 -7.40 -8.63 -7.63
CA LYS A 42 -6.45 -7.73 -8.29
C LYS A 42 -5.67 -6.93 -7.24
N SER A 43 -4.34 -6.93 -7.33
CA SER A 43 -3.51 -6.04 -6.53
C SER A 43 -3.62 -4.60 -7.06
N PRO A 44 -3.74 -3.60 -6.18
CA PRO A 44 -3.75 -2.21 -6.58
C PRO A 44 -2.37 -1.80 -7.13
N PRO A 45 -2.31 -0.85 -8.09
CA PRO A 45 -1.03 -0.28 -8.52
C PRO A 45 -0.36 0.51 -7.38
N SER A 46 0.92 0.84 -7.57
CA SER A 46 1.61 1.79 -6.67
C SER A 46 0.89 3.14 -6.65
N GLY A 47 0.77 3.76 -5.48
CA GLY A 47 0.13 5.06 -5.29
C GLY A 47 -1.41 5.07 -5.30
N PHE A 48 -2.08 3.91 -5.45
CA PHE A 48 -3.54 3.84 -5.38
C PHE A 48 -4.11 4.25 -4.01
N GLU A 49 -3.45 3.86 -2.92
CA GLU A 49 -3.71 4.29 -1.55
C GLU A 49 -3.72 5.82 -1.42
N GLU A 50 -2.80 6.53 -2.09
CA GLU A 50 -2.75 7.99 -2.02
C GLU A 50 -3.92 8.63 -2.77
N ILE A 51 -4.39 8.01 -3.84
CA ILE A 51 -5.63 8.42 -4.52
C ILE A 51 -6.81 8.29 -3.54
N VAL A 52 -6.91 7.16 -2.83
CA VAL A 52 -7.98 6.91 -1.85
C VAL A 52 -7.89 7.90 -0.68
N ILE A 53 -6.71 8.06 -0.09
CA ILE A 53 -6.46 8.98 1.02
C ILE A 53 -6.85 10.41 0.64
N LYS A 54 -6.46 10.86 -0.55
CA LYS A 54 -6.80 12.20 -1.03
C LYS A 54 -8.29 12.35 -1.31
N ALA A 55 -8.91 11.39 -1.99
CA ALA A 55 -10.31 11.46 -2.40
C ALA A 55 -11.27 11.48 -1.19
N TYR A 56 -10.95 10.71 -0.14
CA TYR A 56 -11.75 10.62 1.08
C TYR A 56 -11.21 11.47 2.23
N ARG A 57 -10.16 12.29 1.98
CA ARG A 57 -9.52 13.16 2.97
C ARG A 57 -9.14 12.43 4.26
N LEU A 58 -8.63 11.21 4.13
CA LEU A 58 -8.18 10.41 5.26
C LEU A 58 -6.97 11.09 5.92
N ALA A 59 -6.95 11.12 7.24
CA ALA A 59 -5.88 11.75 8.02
C ALA A 59 -5.48 10.89 9.21
N GLY A 60 -4.26 11.12 9.71
CA GLY A 60 -3.70 10.40 10.85
C GLY A 60 -3.75 8.88 10.65
N GLU A 61 -4.26 8.18 11.65
CA GLU A 61 -4.32 6.72 11.67
C GLU A 61 -5.04 6.12 10.47
N ALA A 62 -6.14 6.74 10.00
CA ALA A 62 -6.90 6.22 8.86
C ALA A 62 -6.07 6.18 7.56
N ALA A 63 -5.26 7.22 7.33
CA ALA A 63 -4.36 7.26 6.18
C ALA A 63 -3.27 6.19 6.30
N ASP A 64 -2.69 6.02 7.50
CA ASP A 64 -1.62 5.05 7.71
C ASP A 64 -2.11 3.60 7.64
N VAL A 65 -3.34 3.33 8.11
CA VAL A 65 -4.00 2.04 7.93
C VAL A 65 -4.15 1.74 6.44
N MET A 66 -4.60 2.71 5.64
CA MET A 66 -4.76 2.53 4.19
C MET A 66 -3.43 2.23 3.49
N ARG A 67 -2.36 2.96 3.82
CA ARG A 67 -1.00 2.73 3.29
C ARG A 67 -0.50 1.33 3.64
N ARG A 68 -0.54 0.95 4.91
CA ARG A 68 -0.11 -0.38 5.37
C ARG A 68 -0.90 -1.50 4.70
N ALA A 69 -2.22 -1.32 4.58
CA ALA A 69 -3.09 -2.29 3.93
C ALA A 69 -2.74 -2.46 2.45
N ALA A 70 -2.41 -1.37 1.76
CA ALA A 70 -1.95 -1.41 0.37
C ALA A 70 -0.60 -2.12 0.23
N ASP A 71 0.39 -1.78 1.06
CA ASP A 71 1.72 -2.39 1.03
C ASP A 71 1.68 -3.89 1.28
N ARG A 72 0.92 -4.34 2.27
CA ARG A 72 0.73 -5.77 2.56
C ARG A 72 -0.02 -6.53 1.46
N SER A 73 -0.72 -5.80 0.59
CA SER A 73 -1.46 -6.38 -0.54
C SER A 73 -0.64 -6.40 -1.84
N ARG A 74 0.56 -5.79 -1.84
CA ARG A 74 1.51 -5.81 -2.95
C ARG A 74 2.45 -6.99 -2.86
N LYS A 75 2.94 -7.40 -4.02
CA LYS A 75 3.98 -8.45 -4.14
C LYS A 75 5.32 -7.90 -4.63
N ALA A 76 5.33 -6.68 -5.14
CA ALA A 76 6.50 -6.05 -5.72
C ALA A 76 6.46 -4.56 -5.41
N PHE A 77 7.64 -4.00 -5.18
CA PHE A 77 7.86 -2.60 -4.91
C PHE A 77 8.88 -2.07 -5.92
N THR A 78 8.66 -0.87 -6.42
CA THR A 78 9.59 -0.16 -7.31
C THR A 78 10.26 0.93 -6.49
N ILE A 79 11.59 0.98 -6.51
CA ILE A 79 12.40 1.95 -5.78
C ILE A 79 13.25 2.71 -6.80
N GLU A 80 13.19 4.03 -6.77
CA GLU A 80 14.11 4.90 -7.51
C GLU A 80 15.36 5.14 -6.66
N ALA A 81 16.55 4.98 -7.26
CA ALA A 81 17.82 5.01 -6.55
C ALA A 81 18.79 6.00 -7.22
N ASP A 82 18.94 7.17 -6.61
CA ASP A 82 19.59 8.34 -7.22
C ASP A 82 21.09 8.48 -6.92
N SER A 83 21.65 7.61 -6.09
CA SER A 83 23.08 7.58 -5.80
C SER A 83 23.68 6.18 -6.02
N PRO A 84 25.00 6.07 -6.26
CA PRO A 84 25.66 4.76 -6.35
C PRO A 84 25.38 3.88 -5.11
N LEU A 85 25.49 4.45 -3.91
CA LEU A 85 25.19 3.73 -2.66
C LEU A 85 23.73 3.28 -2.57
N ALA A 86 22.78 4.11 -3.01
CA ALA A 86 21.36 3.73 -3.03
C ALA A 86 21.11 2.54 -3.99
N ARG A 87 21.77 2.53 -5.15
CA ARG A 87 21.66 1.44 -6.13
C ARG A 87 22.27 0.15 -5.60
N ASP A 88 23.45 0.22 -4.99
CA ASP A 88 24.12 -0.94 -4.38
C ASP A 88 23.27 -1.53 -3.25
N THR A 89 22.69 -0.65 -2.41
CA THR A 89 21.81 -1.05 -1.30
C THR A 89 20.52 -1.70 -1.82
N ALA A 90 19.84 -1.07 -2.78
CA ALA A 90 18.61 -1.61 -3.37
C ALA A 90 18.87 -2.96 -4.08
N GLY A 91 19.98 -3.07 -4.82
CA GLY A 91 20.37 -4.31 -5.47
C GLY A 91 20.70 -5.43 -4.48
N LEU A 92 21.38 -5.11 -3.38
CA LEU A 92 21.67 -6.07 -2.31
C LEU A 92 20.38 -6.54 -1.62
N MET A 93 19.48 -5.60 -1.31
CA MET A 93 18.18 -5.86 -0.73
C MET A 93 17.34 -6.79 -1.62
N ALA A 94 17.24 -6.49 -2.92
CA ALA A 94 16.51 -7.32 -3.87
C ALA A 94 17.06 -8.76 -3.97
N ARG A 95 18.38 -8.96 -3.89
CA ARG A 95 19.01 -10.28 -3.96
C ARG A 95 18.88 -11.11 -2.67
N ARG A 96 18.72 -10.45 -1.52
CA ARG A 96 18.70 -11.12 -0.21
C ARG A 96 17.36 -11.13 0.49
N MET A 97 16.37 -10.37 0.02
CA MET A 97 15.08 -10.22 0.70
C MET A 97 14.47 -11.56 1.12
N ASP A 98 14.45 -12.53 0.21
CA ASP A 98 13.84 -13.84 0.44
C ASP A 98 14.66 -14.77 1.35
N SER A 99 15.90 -14.40 1.69
CA SER A 99 16.80 -15.19 2.54
C SER A 99 17.08 -14.54 3.90
N LEU A 100 16.53 -13.35 4.17
CA LEU A 100 16.68 -12.69 5.48
C LEU A 100 15.76 -13.34 6.51
N SER A 101 16.27 -13.52 7.72
CA SER A 101 15.48 -13.95 8.87
C SER A 101 14.58 -12.83 9.40
N ASP A 102 13.56 -13.20 10.17
CA ASP A 102 12.65 -12.25 10.81
C ASP A 102 13.38 -11.20 11.66
N ASP A 103 14.46 -11.57 12.35
CA ASP A 103 15.22 -10.65 13.19
C ASP A 103 16.09 -9.68 12.38
N GLU A 104 16.61 -10.13 11.23
CA GLU A 104 17.27 -9.24 10.27
C GLU A 104 16.27 -8.27 9.63
N LEU A 105 15.10 -8.76 9.23
CA LEU A 105 14.01 -7.92 8.69
C LEU A 105 13.55 -6.89 9.72
N LYS A 106 13.39 -7.26 10.99
CA LYS A 106 13.10 -6.33 12.09
C LYS A 106 14.19 -5.28 12.24
N SER A 107 15.45 -5.67 12.15
CA SER A 107 16.59 -4.74 12.27
C SER A 107 16.59 -3.72 11.13
N ILE A 108 16.36 -4.16 9.90
CA ILE A 108 16.21 -3.27 8.73
C ILE A 108 15.00 -2.34 8.92
N PHE A 109 13.86 -2.89 9.34
CA PHE A 109 12.64 -2.12 9.60
C PHE A 109 12.91 -1.01 10.64
N GLN A 110 13.62 -1.31 11.73
CA GLN A 110 13.99 -0.33 12.74
C GLN A 110 14.92 0.77 12.20
N ILE A 111 15.89 0.42 11.34
CA ILE A 111 16.78 1.40 10.71
C ILE A 111 15.97 2.39 9.86
N LEU A 112 15.01 1.88 9.08
CA LEU A 112 14.18 2.69 8.20
C LEU A 112 13.20 3.57 8.98
N ASN A 113 12.55 3.03 10.02
CA ASN A 113 11.56 3.75 10.83
C ASN A 113 12.18 4.83 11.74
N LYS A 114 13.48 4.71 12.08
CA LYS A 114 14.20 5.73 12.86
C LYS A 114 14.33 7.08 12.14
N LYS A 115 14.14 7.14 10.81
CA LYS A 115 14.22 8.40 10.05
C LYS A 115 13.00 9.30 10.19
N ASP A 116 11.84 8.76 10.57
CA ASP A 116 10.60 9.55 10.76
C ASP A 116 10.53 10.25 12.13
N ALA A 117 11.56 10.05 12.98
CA ALA A 117 11.64 10.61 14.34
C ALA A 117 12.52 11.88 14.42
N LYS A 118 12.77 12.57 13.30
CA LYS A 118 13.60 13.78 13.27
C LYS A 118 12.93 14.94 12.57
#